data_AF-A0A939V141-F1
#
_entry.id   AF-A0A939V141-F1
#
_cell.length_a   1.000
_cell.length_b   1.000
_cell.length_c   1.000
_cell.angle_alpha   90.00
_cell.angle_beta   90.00
_cell.angle_gamma   90.00
#
_symmetry.space_group_name_H-M   'P 1'
#
loop_
_entity.id
_entity.type
_entity.pdbx_description
1 polymer ?
#
loop_
_entity_poly.entity_id
_entity_poly.type
_entity_poly.pdbx_seq_one_letter_code
_entity_poly.pdbx_strand_id
1 'polypeptide(L)' 'MKKSYEMEVDCANCARKIQEAITKDPRVKFCSVNFISQKMTLEADDDVFDDVFKMACDCVKKVDPDCEVIG' A
#
# COMPACT_ATOMS: atom_id res chain seq x y z
N MET A 1 3.33 11.71 7.89
CA MET A 1 4.24 11.83 6.72
C MET A 1 3.69 11.11 5.48
N LYS A 2 4.19 11.46 4.29
CA LYS A 2 3.86 10.82 3.00
C LYS A 2 5.11 10.17 2.40
N LYS A 3 5.04 8.89 2.02
CA LYS A 3 6.14 8.14 1.39
C LYS A 3 5.63 7.36 0.17
N SER A 4 6.54 7.07 -0.76
CA SER A 4 6.26 6.24 -1.93
C SER A 4 7.21 5.05 -1.94
N TYR A 5 6.68 3.91 -2.33
CA TYR A 5 7.32 2.60 -2.33
C TYR A 5 7.19 1.98 -3.71
N GLU A 6 8.24 1.30 -4.15
CA GLU A 6 8.16 0.46 -5.35
C GLU A 6 7.49 -0.87 -4.98
N MET A 7 6.72 -1.43 -5.90
CA MET A 7 6.07 -2.73 -5.73
C MET A 7 5.78 -3.35 -7.09
N GLU A 8 5.74 -4.68 -7.17
CA GLU A 8 5.42 -5.39 -8.40
C GLU A 8 4.01 -5.97 -8.33
N VAL A 9 3.04 -5.29 -8.95
CA VAL A 9 1.64 -5.72 -9.07
C VAL A 9 1.20 -5.65 -10.53
N ASP A 10 1.03 -6.79 -11.17
CA ASP A 10 0.73 -6.87 -12.62
C ASP A 10 -0.76 -6.84 -12.95
N CYS A 11 -1.61 -6.78 -11.92
CA CYS A 11 -3.05 -6.83 -12.07
C CYS A 11 -3.70 -5.53 -11.57
N ALA A 12 -4.32 -4.79 -12.48
CA ALA A 12 -5.07 -3.57 -12.15
C ALA A 12 -6.15 -3.79 -11.08
N ASN A 13 -6.79 -4.96 -11.07
CA ASN A 13 -7.79 -5.30 -10.06
C ASN A 13 -7.16 -5.64 -8.70
N CYS A 14 -5.97 -6.25 -8.67
CA CYS A 14 -5.22 -6.46 -7.43
C CYS A 14 -4.78 -5.12 -6.85
N ALA A 15 -4.20 -4.23 -7.66
CA ALA A 15 -3.85 -2.87 -7.24
C ALA A 15 -5.04 -2.12 -6.62
N ARG A 16 -6.20 -2.16 -7.27
CA ARG A 16 -7.44 -1.57 -6.74
C ARG A 16 -7.83 -2.17 -5.39
N LYS A 17 -7.83 -3.50 -5.27
CA LYS A 17 -8.19 -4.20 -4.02
C LYS A 17 -7.21 -3.87 -2.87
N ILE A 18 -5.91 -3.78 -3.17
CA ILE A 18 -4.87 -3.39 -2.21
C ILE A 18 -5.16 -1.97 -1.72
N GLN A 19 -5.32 -1.01 -2.64
CA GLN A 19 -5.62 0.38 -2.28
C GLN A 19 -6.89 0.50 -1.43
N GLU A 20 -7.97 -0.20 -1.81
CA GLU A 20 -9.22 -0.23 -1.04
C GLU A 20 -9.06 -0.86 0.35
N ALA A 21 -8.23 -1.90 0.48
CA ALA A 21 -7.98 -2.54 1.77
C ALA A 21 -7.20 -1.62 2.72
N ILE A 22 -6.16 -0.94 2.21
CA ILE A 22 -5.33 -0.02 2.99
C ILE A 22 -6.13 1.21 3.40
N THR A 23 -6.89 1.81 2.49
CA THR A 23 -7.67 3.04 2.73
C THR A 23 -8.79 2.85 3.77
N LYS A 24 -9.16 1.60 4.11
CA LYS A 24 -10.14 1.33 5.17
C LYS A 24 -9.58 1.53 6.58
N ASP A 25 -8.27 1.52 6.77
CA ASP A 25 -7.69 1.79 8.07
C ASP A 25 -7.82 3.29 8.39
N PRO A 26 -8.46 3.68 9.51
CA PRO A 26 -8.71 5.08 9.83
C PRO A 26 -7.42 5.89 10.09
N ARG A 27 -6.29 5.24 10.29
CA ARG A 27 -4.97 5.88 10.46
C ARG A 27 -4.34 6.28 9.13
N VAL A 28 -4.85 5.77 8.01
CA VAL A 28 -4.39 6.13 6.66
C VAL A 28 -5.09 7.42 6.22
N LYS A 29 -4.30 8.45 5.93
CA LYS A 29 -4.77 9.72 5.38
C LYS A 29 -4.91 9.69 3.87
N PHE A 30 -4.01 8.97 3.20
CA PHE A 30 -4.03 8.79 1.76
C PHE A 30 -3.31 7.50 1.37
N CYS A 31 -3.88 6.77 0.41
CA CYS A 31 -3.23 5.65 -0.25
C CYS A 31 -3.52 5.69 -1.75
N SER A 32 -2.50 5.44 -2.55
CA SER A 32 -2.65 5.22 -4.00
C SER A 32 -1.76 4.06 -4.42
N VAL A 33 -2.29 3.12 -5.20
CA VAL A 33 -1.55 2.01 -5.80
C VAL A 33 -1.69 2.09 -7.30
N ASN A 34 -0.56 2.20 -8.01
CA ASN A 34 -0.53 2.33 -9.45
C ASN A 34 0.30 1.18 -10.05
N PHE A 35 -0.40 0.25 -10.70
CA PHE A 35 0.17 -0.92 -11.36
C PHE A 35 1.00 -0.57 -12.60
N ILE A 36 0.68 0.54 -13.29
CA ILE A 36 1.47 0.97 -14.47
C ILE A 36 2.83 1.49 -14.03
N SER A 37 2.85 2.31 -12.97
CA SER A 37 4.11 2.87 -12.45
C SER A 37 4.79 1.97 -11.41
N GLN A 38 4.21 0.81 -11.08
CA GLN A 38 4.71 -0.13 -10.08
C GLN A 38 5.03 0.54 -8.74
N LYS A 39 4.09 1.36 -8.24
CA LYS A 39 4.27 2.21 -7.05
C LYS A 39 3.06 2.27 -6.14
N MET A 40 3.32 2.27 -4.83
CA MET A 40 2.37 2.61 -3.79
C MET A 40 2.79 3.91 -3.09
N THR A 41 1.86 4.85 -2.92
CA THR A 41 2.05 6.05 -2.10
C THR A 41 1.17 5.96 -0.87
N LEU A 42 1.75 6.18 0.32
CA LEU A 42 1.10 6.03 1.61
C LEU A 42 1.32 7.28 2.47
N GLU A 43 0.26 7.78 3.07
CA GLU A 43 0.28 8.90 4.01
C GLU A 43 -0.46 8.54 5.30
N ALA A 44 0.18 8.78 6.44
CA ALA A 44 -0.35 8.58 7.79
C ALA A 44 0.34 9.55 8.76
N ASP A 45 -0.07 9.60 10.04
CA ASP A 45 0.67 10.35 11.06
C ASP A 45 2.02 9.71 11.40
N ASP A 46 3.00 10.53 11.81
CA ASP A 46 4.39 10.12 11.97
C ASP A 46 4.58 9.09 13.09
N ASP A 47 3.86 9.28 14.20
CA ASP A 47 3.87 8.43 15.40
C ASP A 47 3.28 7.03 15.17
N VAL A 48 2.48 6.86 14.11
CA VAL A 48 1.83 5.59 13.75
C VAL A 48 2.29 5.04 12.40
N PHE A 49 3.19 5.74 11.70
CA PHE A 49 3.48 5.46 10.30
C PHE A 49 4.03 4.04 10.10
N ASP A 50 4.94 3.59 10.95
CA ASP A 50 5.57 2.27 10.83
C ASP A 50 4.57 1.12 11.01
N ASP A 51 3.58 1.28 11.90
CA ASP A 51 2.52 0.29 12.08
C ASP A 51 1.54 0.28 10.91
N VAL A 52 1.22 1.46 10.37
CA VAL A 52 0.40 1.60 9.17
C VAL A 52 1.10 0.98 7.95
N PHE A 53 2.42 1.18 7.82
CA PHE A 53 3.20 0.58 6.74
C PHE A 53 3.24 -0.95 6.83
N LYS A 54 3.46 -1.52 8.02
CA LYS A 54 3.38 -2.98 8.22
C LYS A 54 2.01 -3.54 7.86
N MET A 55 0.93 -2.89 8.31
CA MET A 55 -0.44 -3.26 7.94
C MET A 55 -0.66 -3.19 6.43
N ALA A 56 -0.13 -2.17 5.75
CA ALA A 56 -0.21 -2.05 4.31
C ALA A 56 0.50 -3.21 3.58
N CYS A 57 1.69 -3.60 4.02
CA CYS A 57 2.40 -4.77 3.49
C CYS A 57 1.61 -6.07 3.71
N ASP A 58 0.94 -6.24 4.84
CA ASP A 58 0.06 -7.40 5.07
C ASP A 58 -1.16 -7.39 4.14
N CYS A 59 -1.73 -6.22 3.86
CA CYS A 59 -2.81 -6.07 2.88
C CYS A 59 -2.37 -6.43 1.47
N VAL A 60 -1.17 -6.02 1.06
CA VAL A 60 -0.56 -6.40 -0.23
C VAL A 60 -0.48 -7.92 -0.32
N LYS A 61 0.19 -8.58 0.64
CA LYS A 61 0.38 -10.04 0.66
C LYS A 61 -0.93 -10.84 0.70
N LYS A 62 -1.99 -10.30 1.28
CA LYS A 62 -3.32 -10.95 1.29
C LYS A 62 -3.99 -10.94 -0.07
N VAL A 63 -3.75 -9.91 -0.88
CA VAL A 63 -4.36 -9.79 -2.22
C VAL A 63 -3.47 -10.44 -3.28
N ASP A 64 -2.16 -10.24 -3.15
CA ASP A 64 -1.15 -10.72 -4.07
C ASP A 64 0.07 -11.23 -3.25
N PRO A 65 0.13 -12.53 -2.93
CA PRO A 65 1.19 -13.11 -2.10
C PRO A 65 2.59 -12.99 -2.68
N ASP A 66 2.70 -12.86 -4.00
CA ASP A 66 3.97 -12.77 -4.73
C ASP A 66 4.44 -11.30 -4.87
N CYS A 67 3.61 -10.33 -4.50
CA CYS A 67 3.94 -8.91 -4.54
C CYS A 67 4.83 -8.52 -3.35
N GLU A 68 6.02 -7.99 -3.65
CA GLU A 68 6.92 -7.39 -2.66
C GLU A 68 6.85 -5.86 -2.71
N VAL A 69 6.92 -5.22 -1.54
CA VAL A 69 6.99 -3.77 -1.39
C VAL A 69 8.41 -3.39 -1.00
N ILE A 70 9.08 -2.59 -1.84
CA ILE A 70 10.46 -2.15 -1.67
C ILE A 70 10.48 -0.68 -1.24
N GLY A 71 11.17 -0.40 -0.14
CA GLY A 71 11.17 0.88 0.57
C GLY A 71 12.40 1.16 1.39
#